data_AF-A0A034VJP8-F1
#
_entry.id   AF-A0A034VJP8-F1
#
_cell.length_a   1.000
_cell.length_b   1.000
_cell.length_c   1.000
_cell.angle_alpha   90.00
_cell.angle_beta   90.00
_cell.angle_gamma   90.00
#
_symmetry.space_group_name_H-M   'P 1'
#
loop_
_entity.id
_entity.type
_entity.pdbx_description
1 polymer ?
#
loop_
_entity_poly.entity_id
_entity_poly.type
_entity_poly.pdbx_seq_one_letter_code
_entity_poly.pdbx_strand_id
1 'polypeptide(L)'
;MVPIVKKVSSYYNSYALAVLTIGYVLGELGHYLIGVTSKQTAIELDYGDKACQQNNTMFTRHDLPQQCAAVMEEESCVALSLNDTAYCEWNYNGLGIDYQILAGPTFILVFTIAGVFMGFAADKYNRVKMLTVCTLIFAVAIIARHC
;
A
#
# COMPACT_ATOMS: atom_id res chain seq x y z
N MET A 1 11.48 -49.35 0.50
CA MET A 1 11.21 -48.29 -0.51
C MET A 1 9.75 -47.87 -0.38
N VAL A 2 9.52 -46.73 0.26
CA VAL A 2 8.16 -46.32 0.69
C VAL A 2 7.37 -45.81 -0.53
N PRO A 3 6.21 -46.43 -0.87
CA PRO A 3 5.42 -46.14 -2.08
C PRO A 3 4.81 -44.73 -2.13
N ILE A 4 4.90 -43.97 -1.04
CA ILE A 4 4.40 -42.60 -0.91
C ILE A 4 5.15 -41.64 -1.84
N VAL A 5 6.46 -41.84 -2.05
CA VAL A 5 7.31 -40.94 -2.85
C VAL A 5 6.92 -40.92 -4.34
N LYS A 6 6.48 -42.06 -4.90
CA LYS A 6 6.04 -42.14 -6.31
C LYS A 6 4.73 -41.41 -6.57
N LYS A 7 3.79 -41.39 -5.60
CA LYS A 7 2.50 -40.71 -5.75
C LYS A 7 2.62 -39.19 -5.55
N VAL A 8 3.53 -38.76 -4.68
CA VAL A 8 3.90 -37.34 -4.51
C VAL A 8 4.59 -36.79 -5.77
N SER A 9 5.45 -37.57 -6.44
CA SER A 9 6.11 -37.15 -7.68
C SER A 9 5.14 -36.82 -8.82
N SER A 10 3.99 -37.48 -8.91
CA SER A 10 2.98 -37.21 -9.95
C SER A 10 2.15 -35.95 -9.66
N TYR A 11 1.97 -35.61 -8.37
CA TYR A 11 1.25 -34.39 -7.96
C TYR A 11 2.18 -33.19 -7.78
N TYR A 12 3.49 -33.40 -7.80
CA TYR A 12 4.52 -32.37 -7.64
C TYR A 12 4.39 -31.27 -8.69
N ASN A 13 4.09 -31.62 -9.94
CA ASN A 13 3.93 -30.64 -11.02
C ASN A 13 2.73 -29.73 -10.79
N SER A 14 1.57 -30.26 -10.41
CA SER A 14 0.39 -29.43 -10.09
C SER A 14 0.58 -28.63 -8.82
N TYR A 15 1.23 -29.19 -7.80
CA TYR A 15 1.56 -28.48 -6.57
C TYR A 15 2.52 -27.30 -6.83
N ALA A 16 3.60 -27.54 -7.56
CA ALA A 16 4.56 -26.50 -7.92
C ALA A 16 3.92 -25.41 -8.79
N LEU A 17 3.08 -25.79 -9.76
CA LEU A 17 2.34 -24.83 -10.58
C LEU A 17 1.41 -23.97 -9.72
N ALA A 18 0.67 -24.56 -8.79
CA ALA A 18 -0.22 -23.83 -7.90
C ALA A 18 0.55 -22.84 -7.00
N VAL A 19 1.67 -23.27 -6.41
CA VAL A 19 2.51 -22.41 -5.56
C VAL A 19 3.09 -21.23 -6.34
N LEU A 20 3.61 -21.48 -7.55
CA LEU A 20 4.12 -20.41 -8.42
C LEU A 20 3.02 -19.44 -8.85
N THR A 21 1.82 -19.94 -9.15
CA THR A 21 0.67 -19.11 -9.55
C THR A 21 0.22 -18.22 -8.39
N ILE A 22 0.13 -18.77 -7.17
CA ILE A 22 -0.21 -17.98 -5.97
C ILE A 22 0.87 -16.93 -5.69
N GLY A 23 2.15 -17.30 -5.80
CA GLY A 23 3.26 -16.35 -5.66
C GLY A 23 3.19 -15.21 -6.66
N TYR A 24 2.88 -15.51 -7.93
CA TYR A 24 2.68 -14.50 -8.97
C TYR A 24 1.51 -13.55 -8.65
N VAL A 25 0.34 -14.10 -8.31
CA VAL A 25 -0.84 -13.29 -7.98
C VAL A 25 -0.58 -12.39 -6.77
N LEU A 26 0.06 -12.91 -5.72
CA LEU A 26 0.42 -12.12 -4.55
C LEU A 26 1.44 -11.02 -4.87
N GLY A 27 2.39 -11.30 -5.78
CA GLY A 27 3.35 -10.32 -6.27
C GLY A 27 2.68 -9.16 -7.00
N GLU A 28 1.79 -9.46 -7.95
CA GLU A 28 1.00 -8.46 -8.68
C GLU A 28 0.11 -7.64 -7.73
N LEU A 29 -0.48 -8.28 -6.72
CA LEU A 29 -1.32 -7.61 -5.72
C LEU A 29 -0.54 -6.56 -4.90
N GLY A 30 0.77 -6.76 -4.71
CA GLY A 30 1.65 -5.79 -4.07
C GLY A 30 1.71 -4.43 -4.79
N HIS A 31 1.68 -4.43 -6.12
CA HIS A 31 1.65 -3.19 -6.90
C HIS A 31 0.33 -2.44 -6.74
N TYR A 32 -0.79 -3.16 -6.64
CA TYR A 32 -2.11 -2.54 -6.40
C TYR A 32 -2.26 -2.01 -4.97
N LEU A 33 -1.60 -2.66 -4.00
CA LEU A 33 -1.63 -2.24 -2.60
C LEU A 33 -1.10 -0.82 -2.40
N ILE A 34 -0.01 -0.45 -3.08
CA ILE A 34 0.56 0.90 -3.02
C ILE A 34 -0.45 1.95 -3.50
N GLY A 35 -1.23 1.61 -4.54
CA GLY A 35 -2.28 2.47 -5.07
C GLY A 35 -3.39 2.78 -4.07
N VAL A 36 -3.89 1.77 -3.36
CA VAL A 36 -5.01 1.92 -2.43
C VAL A 36 -4.61 2.53 -1.09
N THR A 37 -3.35 2.38 -0.66
CA THR A 37 -2.85 2.97 0.59
C THR A 37 -2.29 4.38 0.41
N SER A 38 -1.96 4.78 -0.83
CA SER A 38 -1.35 6.07 -1.20
C SER A 38 -1.96 7.28 -0.50
N LYS A 39 -3.30 7.36 -0.46
CA LYS A 39 -4.02 8.45 0.20
C LYS A 39 -3.72 8.48 1.70
N GLN A 40 -3.84 7.34 2.38
CA GLN A 40 -3.64 7.28 3.82
C GLN A 40 -2.18 7.53 4.17
N THR A 41 -1.25 6.98 3.38
CA THR A 41 0.18 7.23 3.58
C THR A 41 0.55 8.70 3.34
N ALA A 42 -0.09 9.37 2.38
CA ALA A 42 0.11 10.80 2.12
C ALA A 42 -0.36 11.68 3.28
N ILE A 43 -1.48 11.33 3.91
CA ILE A 43 -1.96 12.01 5.11
C ILE A 43 -1.01 11.79 6.29
N GLU A 44 -0.47 10.58 6.46
CA GLU A 44 0.42 10.28 7.59
C GLU A 44 1.86 10.80 7.43
N LEU A 45 2.30 11.07 6.19
CA LEU A 45 3.65 11.54 5.86
C LEU A 45 3.65 12.99 5.35
N ASP A 46 2.49 13.64 5.34
CA ASP A 46 2.26 15.02 4.87
C ASP A 46 2.90 15.34 3.50
N TYR A 47 2.83 14.39 2.54
CA TYR A 47 3.41 14.56 1.20
C TYR A 47 2.35 14.57 0.09
N GLY A 48 2.70 15.19 -1.04
CA GLY A 48 1.85 15.29 -2.22
C GLY A 48 0.92 16.50 -2.21
N ASP A 49 -0.01 16.53 -3.16
CA ASP A 49 -0.91 17.66 -3.34
C ASP A 49 -2.09 17.62 -2.36
N LYS A 50 -2.49 18.79 -1.86
CA LYS A 50 -3.73 18.94 -1.09
C LYS A 50 -4.88 19.21 -2.04
N ALA A 51 -6.02 18.57 -1.78
CA ALA A 51 -7.23 18.83 -2.53
C ALA A 51 -8.46 18.75 -1.62
N CYS A 52 -9.52 19.41 -2.05
CA CYS A 52 -10.80 19.37 -1.36
C CYS A 52 -11.47 18.01 -1.57
N GLN A 53 -11.63 17.24 -0.50
CA GLN A 53 -12.19 15.89 -0.50
C GLN A 53 -13.46 15.83 0.33
N GLN A 54 -14.34 14.87 0.02
CA GLN A 54 -15.57 14.69 0.79
C GLN A 54 -15.26 13.97 2.09
N ASN A 55 -15.70 14.55 3.21
CA ASN A 55 -15.46 14.01 4.56
C ASN A 55 -16.46 12.88 4.90
N ASN A 56 -17.74 13.08 4.60
CA ASN A 56 -18.82 12.22 5.09
C ASN A 56 -19.55 11.42 4.00
N THR A 57 -19.90 10.17 4.32
CA THR A 57 -20.80 9.31 3.52
C THR A 57 -22.28 9.67 3.67
N MET A 58 -22.62 10.60 4.58
CA MET A 58 -23.98 11.02 4.88
C MET A 58 -24.69 11.71 3.70
N PHE A 59 -23.90 12.27 2.77
CA PHE A 59 -24.43 12.94 1.58
C PHE A 59 -23.91 12.23 0.33
N THR A 60 -24.81 11.86 -0.59
CA THR A 60 -24.39 11.29 -1.88
C THR A 60 -23.87 12.41 -2.77
N ARG A 61 -22.84 12.16 -3.59
CA ARG A 61 -22.27 13.16 -4.53
C ARG A 61 -23.29 13.89 -5.42
N HIS A 62 -24.48 13.33 -5.61
CA HIS A 62 -25.58 13.92 -6.38
C HIS A 62 -26.44 14.91 -5.58
N ASP A 63 -26.44 14.83 -4.25
CA ASP A 63 -27.24 15.70 -3.38
C ASP A 63 -26.47 16.97 -2.97
N LEU A 64 -25.21 17.09 -3.39
CA LEU A 64 -24.36 18.24 -3.09
C LEU A 64 -24.60 19.37 -4.10
N PRO A 65 -24.81 20.61 -3.63
CA PRO A 65 -24.95 21.77 -4.52
C PRO A 65 -23.66 22.08 -5.30
N GLN A 66 -22.50 21.71 -4.74
CA GLN A 66 -21.20 21.87 -5.37
C GLN A 66 -20.32 20.66 -5.06
N GLN A 67 -19.69 20.09 -6.09
CA GLN A 67 -18.76 18.98 -5.91
C GLN A 67 -17.45 19.49 -5.29
N CYS A 68 -17.01 18.87 -4.16
CA CYS A 68 -15.74 19.22 -3.52
C CYS A 68 -14.55 19.15 -4.51
N ALA A 69 -14.60 18.25 -5.51
CA ALA A 69 -13.54 18.10 -6.50
C ALA A 69 -13.34 19.31 -7.45
N ALA A 70 -14.33 20.22 -7.55
CA ALA A 70 -14.24 21.42 -8.37
C ALA A 70 -13.59 22.60 -7.64
N VAL A 71 -13.27 22.43 -6.35
CA VAL A 71 -12.79 23.50 -5.47
C VAL A 71 -11.29 23.34 -5.26
N MET A 72 -10.52 24.33 -5.72
CA MET A 72 -9.05 24.32 -5.66
C MET A 72 -8.48 25.22 -4.56
N GLU A 73 -9.31 26.04 -3.91
CA GLU A 73 -8.88 26.98 -2.88
C GLU A 73 -9.30 26.50 -1.49
N GLU A 74 -8.36 26.53 -0.54
CA GLU A 74 -8.54 26.02 0.83
C GLU A 74 -9.69 26.73 1.57
N GLU A 75 -9.73 28.07 1.50
CA GLU A 75 -10.76 28.88 2.17
C GLU A 75 -12.17 28.53 1.67
N SER A 76 -12.30 28.32 0.36
CA SER A 76 -13.58 27.95 -0.23
C SER A 76 -13.98 26.50 0.08
N CYS A 77 -13.01 25.59 0.25
CA CYS A 77 -13.26 24.19 0.63
C CYS A 77 -13.87 24.08 2.03
N VAL A 78 -13.31 24.82 2.99
CA VAL A 78 -13.74 24.80 4.39
C VAL A 78 -15.05 25.58 4.59
N ALA A 79 -15.33 26.56 3.73
CA ALA A 79 -16.58 27.32 3.75
C ALA A 79 -17.81 26.54 3.22
N LEU A 80 -17.63 25.36 2.62
CA LEU A 80 -18.73 24.54 2.11
C LEU A 80 -19.40 23.75 3.24
N SER A 81 -20.44 24.35 3.81
CA SER A 81 -21.33 23.73 4.80
C SER A 81 -22.74 23.54 4.26
N LEU A 82 -23.33 22.37 4.49
CA LEU A 82 -24.73 22.08 4.22
C LEU A 82 -25.41 21.71 5.55
N ASN A 83 -26.50 22.41 5.91
CA ASN A 83 -27.20 22.25 7.21
C ASN A 83 -26.24 22.29 8.41
N ASP A 84 -25.40 23.32 8.51
CA ASP A 84 -24.40 23.52 9.57
C ASP A 84 -23.33 22.41 9.70
N THR A 85 -23.28 21.47 8.74
CA THR A 85 -22.24 20.44 8.68
C THR A 85 -21.31 20.66 7.49
N ALA A 86 -20.00 20.76 7.76
CA ALA A 86 -18.97 20.78 6.72
C ALA A 86 -18.91 19.40 6.06
N TYR A 87 -19.13 19.34 4.74
CA TYR A 87 -19.12 18.09 3.99
C TYR A 87 -17.83 17.87 3.19
N CYS A 88 -17.03 18.92 2.99
CA CYS A 88 -15.71 18.85 2.41
C CYS A 88 -14.62 19.07 3.48
N GLU A 89 -13.47 18.44 3.28
CA GLU A 89 -12.26 18.60 4.08
C GLU A 89 -11.06 18.80 3.15
N TRP A 90 -10.16 19.70 3.55
CA TRP A 90 -8.93 19.96 2.84
C TRP A 90 -7.84 19.00 3.33
N ASN A 91 -7.49 18.01 2.53
CA ASN A 91 -6.54 16.98 2.96
C ASN A 91 -5.67 16.48 1.80
N TYR A 92 -4.57 15.80 2.12
CA TYR A 92 -3.66 15.21 1.14
C TYR A 92 -4.40 14.14 0.33
N ASN A 93 -4.34 14.26 -0.99
CA ASN A 93 -5.07 13.36 -1.88
C ASN A 93 -4.27 12.11 -2.27
N GLY A 94 -2.98 12.05 -1.92
CA GLY A 94 -2.07 10.98 -2.33
C GLY A 94 -1.76 10.95 -3.82
N LEU A 95 -2.03 12.06 -4.52
CA LEU A 95 -1.73 12.28 -5.93
C LEU A 95 -0.66 13.37 -6.06
N GLY A 96 -0.11 13.50 -7.27
CA GLY A 96 0.93 14.46 -7.59
C GLY A 96 2.21 13.80 -8.11
N ILE A 97 3.19 14.64 -8.43
CA ILE A 97 4.50 14.20 -8.97
C ILE A 97 5.27 13.40 -7.91
N ASP A 98 5.17 13.78 -6.64
CA ASP A 98 5.83 13.09 -5.53
C ASP A 98 5.34 11.65 -5.38
N TYR A 99 4.03 11.42 -5.52
CA TYR A 99 3.46 10.08 -5.49
C TYR A 99 3.94 9.22 -6.67
N GLN A 100 3.98 9.77 -7.89
CA GLN A 100 4.45 9.03 -9.07
C GLN A 100 5.91 8.59 -8.93
N ILE A 101 6.76 9.44 -8.37
CA ILE A 101 8.17 9.14 -8.13
C ILE A 101 8.32 8.09 -7.02
N LEU A 102 7.52 8.20 -5.96
CA LEU A 102 7.59 7.29 -4.82
C LEU A 102 7.06 5.89 -5.18
N ALA A 103 5.91 5.81 -5.86
CA ALA A 103 5.26 4.55 -6.25
C ALA A 103 5.90 3.85 -7.45
N GLY A 104 6.60 4.59 -8.32
CA GLY A 104 7.28 4.05 -9.50
C GLY A 104 8.76 3.80 -9.27
N PRO A 105 9.64 4.71 -9.74
CA PRO A 105 11.08 4.45 -9.82
C PRO A 105 11.76 4.27 -8.46
N THR A 106 11.33 4.98 -7.42
CA THR A 106 12.00 4.93 -6.12
C THR A 106 11.75 3.61 -5.40
N PHE A 107 10.49 3.15 -5.38
CA PHE A 107 10.13 1.87 -4.79
C PHE A 107 10.88 0.71 -5.46
N ILE A 108 10.92 0.69 -6.79
CA ILE A 108 11.62 -0.37 -7.55
C ILE A 108 13.11 -0.36 -7.24
N LEU A 109 13.75 0.82 -7.19
CA LEU A 109 15.18 0.93 -6.89
C LEU A 109 15.48 0.42 -5.48
N VAL A 110 14.74 0.86 -4.47
CA VAL A 110 14.97 0.43 -3.07
C VAL A 110 14.69 -1.06 -2.93
N PHE A 111 13.60 -1.55 -3.50
CA PHE A 111 13.21 -2.96 -3.43
C PHE A 111 14.21 -3.89 -4.14
N THR A 112 14.71 -3.49 -5.31
CA THR A 112 15.70 -4.28 -6.05
C THR A 112 17.05 -4.34 -5.32
N ILE A 113 17.55 -3.20 -4.84
CA ILE A 113 18.83 -3.16 -4.11
C ILE A 113 18.70 -3.97 -2.81
N ALA A 114 17.69 -3.69 -2.00
CA ALA A 114 17.47 -4.42 -0.74
C ALA A 114 17.20 -5.91 -0.96
N GLY A 115 16.46 -6.25 -2.02
CA GLY A 115 16.14 -7.62 -2.41
C GLY A 115 17.39 -8.43 -2.77
N VAL A 116 18.36 -7.85 -3.48
CA VAL A 116 19.63 -8.52 -3.80
C VAL A 116 20.44 -8.79 -2.53
N PHE A 117 20.55 -7.80 -1.63
CA PHE A 117 21.26 -7.98 -0.36
C PHE A 117 20.59 -9.01 0.54
N MET A 118 19.26 -8.95 0.68
CA MET A 118 18.49 -9.95 1.43
C MET A 118 18.59 -11.33 0.79
N GLY A 119 18.59 -11.44 -0.53
CA GLY A 119 18.75 -12.72 -1.24
C GLY A 119 20.08 -13.38 -0.92
N PHE A 120 21.18 -12.62 -1.00
CA PHE A 120 22.50 -13.11 -0.63
C PHE A 120 22.59 -13.48 0.86
N ALA A 121 21.98 -12.67 1.74
CA ALA A 121 21.92 -12.97 3.16
C ALA A 121 21.11 -14.25 3.45
N ALA A 122 20.00 -14.47 2.74
CA ALA A 122 19.12 -15.62 2.94
C ALA A 122 19.78 -16.96 2.55
N ASP A 123 20.76 -16.95 1.65
CA ASP A 123 21.54 -18.14 1.30
C ASP A 123 22.61 -18.48 2.35
N LYS A 124 23.15 -17.47 3.05
CA LYS A 124 24.21 -17.67 4.06
C LYS A 124 23.66 -17.92 5.47
N TYR A 125 22.49 -17.37 5.80
CA TYR A 125 21.90 -17.43 7.13
C TYR A 125 20.68 -18.35 7.19
N ASN A 126 20.35 -18.76 8.42
CA ASN A 126 19.19 -19.61 8.64
C ASN A 126 17.90 -18.81 8.38
N ARG A 127 17.15 -19.19 7.33
CA ARG A 127 15.99 -18.46 6.77
C ARG A 127 14.98 -18.04 7.85
N VAL A 128 14.74 -18.92 8.82
CA VAL A 128 13.78 -18.68 9.92
C VAL A 128 14.23 -17.53 10.82
N LYS A 129 15.51 -17.48 11.22
CA LYS A 129 16.02 -16.42 12.10
C LYS A 129 16.03 -15.06 11.41
N MET A 130 16.30 -15.03 10.12
CA MET A 130 16.28 -13.80 9.32
C MET A 130 14.86 -13.21 9.24
N LEU A 131 13.86 -14.04 8.96
CA LEU A 131 12.45 -13.62 8.93
C LEU A 131 12.00 -13.03 10.27
N THR A 132 12.35 -13.69 11.38
CA THR A 132 11.98 -13.20 12.72
C THR A 132 12.59 -11.84 13.05
N VAL A 133 13.83 -11.59 12.61
CA VAL A 133 14.49 -10.29 12.81
C VAL A 133 13.80 -9.20 11.99
N CYS A 134 13.48 -9.47 10.72
CA CYS A 134 12.79 -8.51 9.86
C CYS A 134 11.40 -8.15 10.41
N THR A 135 10.64 -9.14 10.90
CA THR A 135 9.33 -8.90 11.52
C THR A 135 9.43 -8.09 12.81
N LEU A 136 10.48 -8.29 13.60
CA LEU A 136 10.69 -7.49 14.82
C LEU A 136 11.03 -6.04 14.48
N ILE A 137 11.90 -5.80 13.50
CA ILE A 137 12.25 -4.44 13.06
C ILE A 137 10.99 -3.72 12.55
N PHE A 138 10.17 -4.40 11.74
CA PHE A 138 8.92 -3.84 11.24
C PHE A 138 7.94 -3.52 12.37
N ALA A 139 7.79 -4.40 13.36
CA ALA A 139 6.95 -4.15 14.52
C ALA A 139 7.42 -2.95 15.35
N VAL A 140 8.72 -2.82 15.58
CA VAL A 140 9.31 -1.68 16.30
C VAL A 140 9.07 -0.37 15.55
N ALA A 141 9.22 -0.36 14.22
CA ALA A 141 8.97 0.82 13.41
C ALA A 141 7.51 1.29 13.48
N ILE A 142 6.55 0.37 13.52
CA ILE A 142 5.13 0.70 13.71
C ILE A 142 4.91 1.34 15.08
N ILE A 143 5.47 0.75 16.13
CA ILE A 143 5.31 1.27 17.50
C ILE A 143 5.95 2.66 17.64
N ALA A 144 7.16 2.85 17.11
CA ALA A 144 7.86 4.13 17.17
C ALA A 144 7.15 5.25 16.42
N ARG A 145 6.32 4.93 15.41
CA ARG A 145 5.54 5.92 14.65
C ARG A 145 4.26 6.35 15.36
N HIS A 146 3.70 5.53 16.25
CA HIS A 146 2.47 5.82 16.98
C HIS A 146 2.71 6.53 18.34
N CYS A 147 3.96 6.85 18.68
CA CYS A 147 4.35 7.53 19.90
C CYS A 147 4.90 8.92 19.60
#